data_AF-A0A7C3WWT5-F1
#
_entry.id   AF-A0A7C3WWT5-F1
#
_cell.length_a   1.000
_cell.length_b   1.000
_cell.length_c   1.000
_cell.angle_alpha   90.00
_cell.angle_beta   90.00
_cell.angle_gamma   90.00
#
_symmetry.space_group_name_H-M   'P 1'
#
loop_
_entity.id
_entity.type
_entity.pdbx_description
1 polymer ?
#
loop_
_entity_poly.entity_id
_entity_poly.type
_entity_poly.pdbx_seq_one_letter_code
_entity_poly.pdbx_strand_id
1 'polypeptide(L)'
;GLRFLRHVERTAVLLHLVDVSEAALEPPAAALKAVLGELAAYSPRLLQRPQLLAASKVDVVYRPHLEEAREEALRRGWKFFPISAVTGQGLPELVGCLCELVEEHRKGSGFPESGERVVYAYDPRRERGFRVVREEGYYRVLGEAVEGLVRRLDLERPQALAYVQSRLRRMGVEEELLRQGAREGDTVVIGDYVFDFLPES
;
A
#
# COMPACT_ATOMS: atom_id res chain seq x y z
N GLY A 1 14.46 -1.65 -7.84
CA GLY A 1 14.89 -3.08 -7.91
C GLY A 1 13.68 -3.99 -8.04
N LEU A 2 13.77 -5.10 -8.80
CA LEU A 2 12.62 -5.90 -9.28
C LEU A 2 11.57 -6.28 -8.22
N ARG A 3 12.00 -6.54 -6.98
CA ARG A 3 11.09 -6.84 -5.85
C ARG A 3 10.13 -5.69 -5.55
N PHE A 4 10.59 -4.43 -5.59
CA PHE A 4 9.75 -3.24 -5.41
C PHE A 4 8.68 -3.14 -6.51
N LEU A 5 9.05 -3.43 -7.76
CA LEU A 5 8.14 -3.31 -8.91
C LEU A 5 6.98 -4.33 -8.86
N ARG A 6 7.24 -5.54 -8.34
CA ARG A 6 6.17 -6.51 -8.03
C ARG A 6 5.15 -5.99 -7.00
N HIS A 7 5.58 -5.17 -6.05
CA HIS A 7 4.67 -4.57 -5.06
C HIS A 7 3.87 -3.43 -5.69
N VAL A 8 4.53 -2.63 -6.54
CA VAL A 8 3.87 -1.56 -7.32
C VAL A 8 2.75 -2.14 -8.18
N GLU A 9 2.89 -3.34 -8.75
CA GLU A 9 1.81 -4.04 -9.48
C GLU A 9 0.55 -4.35 -8.67
N ARG A 10 0.53 -4.17 -7.35
CA ARG A 10 -0.64 -4.43 -6.51
C ARG A 10 -1.28 -3.15 -5.94
N THR A 11 -0.84 -1.97 -6.39
CA THR A 11 -1.40 -0.69 -5.95
C THR A 11 -2.53 -0.20 -6.85
N ALA A 12 -3.50 0.51 -6.27
CA ALA A 12 -4.59 1.13 -7.02
C ALA A 12 -4.14 2.38 -7.81
N VAL A 13 -3.17 3.11 -7.27
CA VAL A 13 -2.73 4.44 -7.72
C VAL A 13 -1.20 4.50 -7.65
N LEU A 14 -0.58 5.29 -8.53
CA LEU A 14 0.84 5.64 -8.48
C LEU A 14 1.00 7.09 -8.07
N LEU A 15 1.71 7.34 -6.97
CA LEU A 15 2.14 8.67 -6.57
C LEU A 15 3.63 8.81 -6.87
N HIS A 16 3.96 9.71 -7.79
CA HIS A 16 5.34 10.11 -8.03
C HIS A 16 5.72 11.19 -7.05
N LEU A 17 6.83 11.00 -6.33
CA LEU A 17 7.36 11.98 -5.40
C LEU A 17 8.65 12.55 -5.96
N VAL A 18 8.70 13.86 -6.19
CA VAL A 18 9.89 14.56 -6.70
C VAL A 18 10.39 15.57 -5.69
N ASP A 19 11.71 15.67 -5.51
CA ASP A 19 12.34 16.70 -4.68
C ASP A 19 12.44 18.00 -5.47
N VAL A 20 11.85 19.10 -4.97
CA VAL A 20 11.92 20.42 -5.61
C VAL A 20 12.84 21.39 -4.90
N SER A 21 13.68 20.91 -3.99
CA SER A 21 14.72 21.71 -3.36
C SER A 21 15.92 21.91 -4.29
N GLU A 22 16.80 22.85 -3.93
CA GLU A 22 18.08 23.06 -4.63
C GLU A 22 19.03 21.88 -4.43
N ALA A 23 18.86 21.10 -3.35
CA ALA A 23 19.67 19.94 -3.03
C ALA A 23 19.20 18.65 -3.74
N ALA A 24 18.22 18.73 -4.63
CA ALA A 24 17.78 17.58 -5.42
C ALA A 24 18.93 17.01 -6.24
N LEU A 25 19.06 15.67 -6.26
CA LEU A 25 20.12 14.99 -7.01
C LEU A 25 20.02 15.21 -8.52
N GLU A 26 18.81 15.43 -9.02
CA GLU A 26 18.51 15.69 -10.42
C GLU A 26 17.23 16.53 -10.53
N PRO A 27 17.03 17.24 -11.67
CA PRO A 27 15.80 17.98 -11.92
C PRO A 27 14.56 17.07 -11.96
N PRO A 28 13.38 17.54 -11.50
CA PRO A 28 12.14 16.76 -11.49
C PRO A 28 11.80 16.06 -12.80
N ALA A 29 12.00 16.71 -13.95
CA ALA A 29 11.70 16.10 -15.25
C ALA A 29 12.63 14.91 -15.56
N ALA A 30 13.90 14.98 -15.17
CA ALA A 30 14.85 13.89 -15.34
C ALA A 30 14.49 12.70 -14.42
N ALA A 31 14.20 12.98 -13.14
CA ALA A 31 13.81 11.96 -12.17
C ALA A 31 12.55 11.21 -12.63
N LEU A 32 11.53 11.95 -13.08
CA LEU A 32 10.29 11.36 -13.59
C LEU A 32 10.55 10.53 -14.84
N LYS A 33 11.37 11.01 -15.77
CA LYS A 33 11.70 10.26 -16.98
C LYS A 33 12.39 8.94 -16.65
N ALA A 34 13.32 8.94 -15.70
CA ALA A 34 14.01 7.73 -15.25
C ALA A 34 13.02 6.73 -14.65
N VAL A 35 12.22 7.14 -13.66
CA VAL A 35 11.24 6.28 -12.98
C VAL A 35 10.19 5.74 -13.96
N LEU A 36 9.68 6.58 -14.87
CA LEU A 36 8.71 6.15 -15.87
C LEU A 36 9.32 5.18 -16.88
N GLY A 37 10.60 5.36 -17.24
CA GLY A 37 11.34 4.42 -18.07
C GLY A 37 11.48 3.05 -17.40
N GLU A 38 11.81 3.01 -16.11
CA GLU A 38 11.88 1.78 -15.33
C GLU A 38 10.52 1.07 -15.24
N LEU A 39 9.45 1.82 -14.95
CA LEU A 39 8.08 1.28 -14.89
C LEU A 39 7.64 0.72 -16.24
N ALA A 40 7.92 1.43 -17.34
CA ALA A 40 7.60 1.00 -18.70
C ALA A 40 8.35 -0.29 -19.08
N ALA A 41 9.65 -0.34 -18.77
CA ALA A 41 10.51 -1.48 -19.07
C ALA A 41 10.09 -2.74 -18.30
N TYR A 42 9.58 -2.57 -17.09
CA TYR A 42 9.07 -3.67 -16.28
C TYR A 42 7.68 -4.13 -16.74
N SER A 43 6.71 -3.22 -16.83
CA SER A 43 5.34 -3.55 -17.25
C SER A 43 4.61 -2.30 -17.75
N PRO A 44 4.35 -2.17 -19.06
CA PRO A 44 3.63 -1.01 -19.63
C PRO A 44 2.23 -0.81 -19.04
N ARG A 45 1.63 -1.86 -18.46
CA ARG A 45 0.31 -1.79 -17.80
C ARG A 45 0.33 -0.91 -16.56
N LEU A 46 1.48 -0.77 -15.88
CA LEU A 46 1.61 0.10 -14.71
C LEU A 46 1.33 1.57 -15.06
N LEU A 47 1.72 2.00 -16.27
CA LEU A 47 1.52 3.36 -16.73
C LEU A 47 0.06 3.70 -17.04
N GLN A 48 -0.82 2.70 -17.13
CA GLN A 48 -2.25 2.90 -17.37
C GLN A 48 -3.03 3.21 -16.08
N ARG A 49 -2.39 3.08 -14.91
CA ARG A 49 -3.03 3.37 -13.63
C ARG A 49 -3.25 4.87 -13.45
N PRO A 50 -4.20 5.28 -12.59
CA PRO A 50 -4.25 6.66 -12.10
C PRO A 50 -2.89 7.05 -11.51
N GLN A 51 -2.36 8.19 -11.95
CA GLN A 51 -1.07 8.71 -11.47
C GLN A 51 -1.19 10.15 -11.01
N LEU A 52 -0.40 10.48 -10.00
CA LEU A 52 -0.35 11.78 -9.34
C LEU A 52 1.11 12.20 -9.19
N LEU A 53 1.35 13.50 -9.08
CA LEU A 53 2.67 14.04 -8.78
C LEU A 53 2.63 14.85 -7.50
N ALA A 54 3.50 14.51 -6.55
CA ALA A 54 3.78 15.32 -5.37
C ALA A 54 5.18 15.94 -5.47
N ALA A 55 5.24 17.27 -5.41
CA ALA A 55 6.48 18.02 -5.27
C ALA A 55 6.82 18.17 -3.79
N SER A 56 7.82 17.43 -3.32
CA SER A 56 8.24 17.37 -1.92
C SER A 56 9.27 18.45 -1.55
N LYS A 57 9.34 18.75 -0.24
CA LYS A 57 10.27 19.72 0.36
C LYS A 57 10.02 21.17 -0.05
N VAL A 58 8.76 21.57 -0.19
CA VAL A 58 8.42 22.96 -0.58
C VAL A 58 8.80 24.01 0.47
N ASP A 59 9.13 23.59 1.69
CA ASP A 59 9.71 24.43 2.74
C ASP A 59 11.10 24.99 2.37
N VAL A 60 11.84 24.30 1.50
CA VAL A 60 13.16 24.69 0.98
C VAL A 60 13.17 24.72 -0.55
N VAL A 61 12.06 25.20 -1.13
CA VAL A 61 11.81 25.14 -2.57
C VAL A 61 12.80 25.92 -3.42
N TYR A 62 13.28 25.30 -4.48
CA TYR A 62 13.90 25.96 -5.62
C TYR A 62 12.83 26.14 -6.72
N ARG A 63 12.42 27.40 -6.97
CA ARG A 63 11.26 27.71 -7.83
C ARG A 63 11.33 27.07 -9.24
N PRO A 64 12.48 27.05 -9.94
CA PRO A 64 12.55 26.39 -11.25
C PRO A 64 12.17 24.91 -11.21
N HIS A 65 12.57 24.16 -10.17
CA HIS A 65 12.19 22.76 -10.01
C HIS A 65 10.68 22.61 -9.75
N LEU A 66 10.10 23.50 -8.95
CA LEU A 66 8.66 23.46 -8.69
C LEU A 66 7.84 23.69 -9.97
N GLU A 67 8.21 24.69 -10.77
CA GLU A 67 7.53 24.97 -12.04
C GLU A 67 7.73 23.84 -13.04
N GLU A 68 8.93 23.27 -13.15
CA GLU A 68 9.19 22.12 -14.02
C GLU A 68 8.32 20.91 -13.64
N ALA A 69 8.24 20.58 -12.35
CA ALA A 69 7.38 19.51 -11.85
C ALA A 69 5.90 19.78 -12.17
N ARG A 70 5.44 21.02 -11.97
CA ARG A 70 4.07 21.44 -12.26
C ARG A 70 3.73 21.30 -13.74
N GLU A 71 4.63 21.73 -14.62
CA GLU A 71 4.45 21.58 -16.06
C GLU A 71 4.41 20.11 -16.49
N GLU A 72 5.24 19.25 -15.90
CA GLU A 72 5.23 17.82 -16.21
C GLU A 72 3.92 17.15 -15.77
N ALA A 73 3.40 17.49 -14.60
CA ALA A 73 2.08 17.04 -14.17
C ALA A 73 0.98 17.50 -15.14
N LEU A 74 1.01 18.78 -15.55
CA LEU A 74 0.04 19.34 -16.49
C LEU A 74 0.10 18.64 -17.85
N ARG A 75 1.30 18.44 -18.41
CA ARG A 75 1.50 17.73 -19.69
C ARG A 75 0.92 16.32 -19.68
N ARG A 76 0.91 15.66 -18.51
CA ARG A 76 0.41 14.30 -18.34
C ARG A 76 -1.03 14.21 -17.85
N GLY A 77 -1.65 15.35 -17.55
CA GLY A 77 -2.99 15.40 -16.95
C GLY A 77 -3.05 14.84 -15.52
N TRP A 78 -1.92 14.85 -14.80
CA TRP A 78 -1.84 14.36 -13.43
C TRP A 78 -2.23 15.46 -12.44
N LYS A 79 -2.90 15.08 -11.34
CA LYS A 79 -3.09 16.03 -10.22
C LYS A 79 -1.72 16.29 -9.58
N PHE A 80 -1.49 17.55 -9.23
CA PHE A 80 -0.22 18.06 -8.72
C PHE A 80 -0.36 18.56 -7.28
N PHE A 81 0.53 18.13 -6.40
CA PHE A 81 0.50 18.46 -4.97
C PHE A 81 1.85 18.99 -4.48
N PRO A 82 2.00 20.30 -4.23
CA PRO A 82 3.16 20.82 -3.50
C PRO A 82 3.04 20.48 -2.01
N ILE A 83 4.00 19.73 -1.47
CA ILE A 83 3.97 19.25 -0.09
C ILE A 83 5.26 19.52 0.69
N SER A 84 5.12 19.67 2.01
CA SER A 84 6.23 19.59 2.95
C SER A 84 5.88 18.62 4.07
N ALA A 85 6.72 17.60 4.25
CA ALA A 85 6.59 16.66 5.37
C ALA A 85 6.96 17.31 6.71
N VAL A 86 7.80 18.36 6.68
CA VAL A 86 8.26 19.08 7.88
C VAL A 86 7.16 19.98 8.43
N THR A 87 6.51 20.75 7.56
CA THR A 87 5.46 21.71 7.98
C THR A 87 4.07 21.10 7.95
N GLY A 88 3.89 19.96 7.27
CA GLY A 88 2.59 19.35 7.01
C GLY A 88 1.81 20.00 5.87
N GLN A 89 2.37 21.03 5.21
CA GLN A 89 1.73 21.71 4.08
C GLN A 89 1.39 20.71 2.97
N GLY A 90 0.15 20.79 2.45
CA GLY A 90 -0.31 20.02 1.29
C GLY A 90 -0.55 18.53 1.55
N LEU A 91 -0.22 18.01 2.75
CA LEU A 91 -0.45 16.61 3.09
C LEU A 91 -1.95 16.28 3.24
N PRO A 92 -2.79 17.08 3.91
CA PRO A 92 -4.21 16.76 4.04
C PRO A 92 -4.91 16.62 2.68
N GLU A 93 -4.61 17.53 1.75
CA GLU A 93 -5.17 17.54 0.39
C GLU A 93 -4.68 16.34 -0.43
N LEU A 94 -3.38 16.02 -0.33
CA LEU A 94 -2.80 14.85 -0.99
C LEU A 94 -3.43 13.55 -0.47
N VAL A 95 -3.52 13.38 0.84
CA VAL A 95 -4.10 12.19 1.48
C VAL A 95 -5.57 12.05 1.12
N GLY A 96 -6.35 13.13 1.20
CA GLY A 96 -7.76 13.12 0.81
C GLY A 96 -7.97 12.65 -0.64
N CYS A 97 -7.19 13.19 -1.57
CA CYS A 97 -7.25 12.77 -2.98
C CYS A 97 -6.85 11.30 -3.18
N LEU A 98 -5.84 10.81 -2.46
CA LEU A 98 -5.43 9.40 -2.54
C LEU A 98 -6.52 8.47 -2.01
N CYS A 99 -7.16 8.83 -0.89
CA CYS A 99 -8.27 8.08 -0.33
C CYS A 99 -9.41 7.92 -1.34
N GLU A 100 -9.84 9.03 -1.97
CA GLU A 100 -10.89 9.01 -3.00
C GLU A 100 -10.55 8.05 -4.15
N LEU A 101 -9.35 8.14 -4.71
CA LEU A 101 -8.94 7.31 -5.84
C LEU A 101 -8.83 5.83 -5.47
N VAL A 102 -8.39 5.51 -4.24
CA VAL A 102 -8.36 4.13 -3.73
C VAL A 102 -9.77 3.59 -3.54
N GLU A 103 -10.70 4.39 -3.03
CA GLU A 103 -12.10 4.00 -2.87
C GLU A 103 -12.79 3.77 -4.22
N GLU A 104 -12.57 4.66 -5.19
CA GLU A 104 -13.07 4.49 -6.57
C GLU A 104 -12.55 3.20 -7.20
N HIS A 105 -11.24 2.92 -7.05
CA HIS A 105 -10.65 1.68 -7.54
C HIS A 105 -11.26 0.44 -6.86
N ARG A 106 -11.53 0.49 -5.55
CA ARG A 106 -12.20 -0.61 -4.83
C ARG A 106 -13.60 -0.88 -5.36
N LYS A 107 -14.39 0.18 -5.59
CA LYS A 107 -15.76 0.07 -6.15
C LYS A 107 -15.78 -0.51 -7.57
N GLY A 108 -14.80 -0.13 -8.42
CA GLY A 108 -14.71 -0.62 -9.79
C GLY A 108 -14.15 -2.03 -9.95
N SER A 109 -13.46 -2.55 -8.93
CA SER A 109 -12.75 -3.84 -9.00
C SER A 109 -13.56 -5.04 -8.50
N GLY A 110 -14.86 -4.85 -8.22
CA GLY A 110 -15.71 -5.92 -7.69
C GLY A 110 -15.30 -6.43 -6.31
N PHE A 111 -14.40 -5.72 -5.61
CA PHE A 111 -14.21 -5.94 -4.18
C PHE A 111 -15.51 -5.51 -3.50
N PRO A 112 -16.21 -6.43 -2.81
CA PRO A 112 -17.50 -6.10 -2.24
C PRO A 112 -17.35 -4.89 -1.34
N GLU A 113 -18.18 -3.89 -1.60
CA GLU A 113 -18.40 -2.78 -0.68
C GLU A 113 -18.58 -3.39 0.71
N SER A 114 -17.88 -2.85 1.70
CA SER A 114 -18.06 -3.17 3.10
C SER A 114 -19.55 -3.02 3.46
N GLY A 115 -20.27 -4.14 3.40
CA GLY A 115 -21.71 -4.13 3.23
C GLY A 115 -22.35 -5.50 3.43
N GLU A 116 -21.78 -6.37 4.27
CA GLU A 116 -22.57 -7.40 4.95
C GLU A 116 -22.14 -7.47 6.42
N ARG A 117 -23.06 -7.12 7.32
CA ARG A 117 -22.99 -7.59 8.71
C ARG A 117 -23.07 -9.11 8.66
N VAL A 118 -21.92 -9.78 8.74
CA VAL A 118 -21.91 -11.22 9.03
C VAL A 118 -22.48 -11.38 10.43
N VAL A 119 -23.72 -11.87 10.51
CA VAL A 119 -24.36 -12.31 11.76
C VAL A 119 -23.44 -13.36 12.38
N TYR A 120 -22.90 -13.05 13.57
CA TYR A 120 -22.15 -14.03 14.35
C TYR A 120 -23.11 -15.15 14.79
N ALA A 121 -23.17 -16.23 14.03
CA ALA A 121 -23.62 -17.50 14.56
C ALA A 121 -22.58 -17.93 15.61
N TYR A 122 -22.99 -17.99 16.87
CA TYR A 122 -22.19 -18.53 17.97
C TYR A 122 -21.93 -20.01 17.68
N ASP A 123 -20.74 -20.32 17.14
CA ASP A 123 -20.22 -21.69 17.12
C ASP A 123 -19.38 -21.89 18.39
N PRO A 124 -19.78 -22.82 19.29
CA PRO A 124 -19.08 -23.13 20.53
C PRO A 124 -17.69 -23.77 20.36
N ARG A 125 -17.16 -23.97 19.14
CA ARG A 125 -15.74 -24.36 18.88
C ARG A 125 -14.74 -23.18 19.04
N ARG A 126 -15.14 -22.16 19.79
CA ARG A 126 -14.65 -20.77 19.83
C ARG A 126 -13.38 -20.55 20.65
N GLU A 127 -12.36 -21.39 20.55
CA GLU A 127 -11.11 -21.18 21.31
C GLU A 127 -10.06 -20.31 20.60
N ARG A 128 -10.15 -20.06 19.29
CA ARG A 128 -9.08 -19.38 18.55
C ARG A 128 -9.30 -17.89 18.23
N GLY A 129 -10.52 -17.36 18.32
CA GLY A 129 -10.78 -15.93 18.09
C GLY A 129 -10.49 -15.39 16.68
N PHE A 130 -10.17 -16.26 15.71
CA PHE A 130 -10.03 -15.96 14.28
C PHE A 130 -10.46 -17.15 13.41
N ARG A 131 -10.61 -16.93 12.09
CA ARG A 131 -10.77 -17.96 11.06
C ARG A 131 -9.96 -17.60 9.81
N VAL A 132 -9.54 -18.60 9.02
CA VAL A 132 -8.89 -18.41 7.72
C VAL A 132 -9.86 -18.78 6.61
N VAL A 133 -9.98 -17.91 5.60
CA VAL A 133 -10.80 -18.08 4.40
C VAL A 133 -9.87 -18.09 3.21
N ARG A 134 -10.01 -19.08 2.32
CA ARG A 134 -9.29 -19.12 1.05
C ARG A 134 -10.09 -18.34 0.00
N GLU A 135 -9.42 -17.41 -0.67
CA GLU A 135 -9.96 -16.66 -1.80
C GLU A 135 -9.14 -16.93 -3.08
N GLU A 136 -9.57 -16.41 -4.22
CA GLU A 136 -8.88 -16.60 -5.49
C GLU A 136 -7.47 -15.97 -5.44
N GLY A 137 -6.47 -16.80 -5.18
CA GLY A 137 -5.06 -16.43 -5.19
C GLY A 137 -4.51 -15.88 -3.86
N TYR A 138 -5.27 -15.93 -2.76
CA TYR A 138 -4.79 -15.52 -1.43
C TYR A 138 -5.58 -16.13 -0.27
N TYR A 139 -5.08 -15.93 0.95
CA TYR A 139 -5.73 -16.32 2.20
C TYR A 139 -6.11 -15.09 3.01
N ARG A 140 -7.36 -15.03 3.49
CA ARG A 140 -7.85 -13.97 4.38
C ARG A 140 -8.02 -14.50 5.80
N VAL A 141 -7.40 -13.85 6.77
CA VAL A 141 -7.53 -14.17 8.19
C VAL A 141 -8.44 -13.13 8.82
N LEU A 142 -9.55 -13.60 9.39
CA LEU A 142 -10.61 -12.77 9.97
C LEU A 142 -10.65 -12.97 11.48
N GLY A 143 -10.73 -11.88 12.25
CA GLY A 143 -10.91 -11.95 13.70
C GLY A 143 -10.49 -10.68 14.43
N GLU A 144 -11.30 -10.25 15.41
CA GLU A 144 -11.10 -9.00 16.13
C GLU A 144 -9.70 -8.90 16.77
N ALA A 145 -9.20 -10.00 17.34
CA ALA A 145 -7.90 -10.03 17.99
C ALA A 145 -6.72 -9.91 17.00
N VAL A 146 -6.80 -10.57 15.84
CA VAL A 146 -5.74 -10.54 14.81
C VAL A 146 -5.76 -9.22 14.04
N GLU A 147 -6.95 -8.73 13.70
CA GLU A 147 -7.13 -7.43 13.03
C GLU A 147 -6.72 -6.28 13.96
N GLY A 148 -7.11 -6.34 15.24
CA GLY A 148 -6.72 -5.34 16.23
C GLY A 148 -5.21 -5.32 16.50
N LEU A 149 -4.52 -6.46 16.40
CA LEU A 149 -3.07 -6.54 16.57
C LEU A 149 -2.35 -5.78 15.45
N VAL A 150 -2.77 -6.01 14.21
CA VAL A 150 -2.18 -5.39 13.01
C VAL A 150 -2.47 -3.88 12.98
N ARG A 151 -3.71 -3.47 13.30
CA ARG A 151 -4.11 -2.05 13.23
C ARG A 151 -3.45 -1.15 14.27
N ARG A 152 -3.01 -1.70 15.41
CA ARG A 152 -2.44 -0.92 16.53
C ARG A 152 -0.94 -0.69 16.41
N LEU A 153 -0.26 -1.36 15.48
CA LEU A 153 1.19 -1.40 15.42
C LEU A 153 1.71 -0.81 14.10
N ASP A 154 2.78 -0.03 14.22
CA ASP A 154 3.53 0.49 13.08
C ASP A 154 4.43 -0.62 12.51
N LEU A 155 3.90 -1.38 11.55
CA LEU A 155 4.55 -2.56 10.96
C LEU A 155 5.70 -2.22 10.01
N GLU A 156 5.98 -0.94 9.77
CA GLU A 156 7.19 -0.50 9.07
C GLU A 156 8.44 -0.68 9.95
N ARG A 157 8.26 -0.79 11.27
CA ARG A 157 9.36 -1.05 12.20
C ARG A 157 9.65 -2.55 12.28
N PRO A 158 10.91 -3.01 12.03
CA PRO A 158 11.26 -4.42 12.10
C PRO A 158 10.90 -5.11 13.42
N GLN A 159 10.98 -4.38 14.54
CA GLN A 159 10.66 -4.88 15.88
C GLN A 159 9.14 -5.09 16.07
N ALA A 160 8.31 -4.20 15.51
CA ALA A 160 6.86 -4.33 15.55
C ALA A 160 6.37 -5.46 14.64
N LEU A 161 6.99 -5.61 13.47
CA LEU A 161 6.73 -6.72 12.56
C LEU A 161 7.04 -8.08 13.23
N ALA A 162 8.24 -8.22 13.79
CA ALA A 162 8.65 -9.44 14.51
C ALA A 162 7.70 -9.75 15.69
N TYR A 163 7.23 -8.72 16.39
CA TYR A 163 6.24 -8.86 17.46
C TYR A 163 4.89 -9.37 16.96
N VAL A 164 4.39 -8.83 15.85
CA VAL A 164 3.14 -9.28 15.23
C VAL A 164 3.27 -10.72 14.75
N GLN A 165 4.33 -11.06 14.02
CA GLN A 165 4.60 -12.42 13.56
C GLN A 165 4.62 -13.41 14.73
N SER A 166 5.38 -13.10 15.79
CA SER A 166 5.46 -13.92 17.00
C SER A 166 4.09 -14.12 17.67
N ARG A 167 3.22 -13.11 17.63
CA ARG A 167 1.91 -13.16 18.28
C ARG A 167 0.86 -13.87 17.42
N LEU A 168 0.87 -13.69 16.09
CA LEU A 168 0.05 -14.47 15.16
C LEU A 168 0.36 -15.97 15.26
N ARG A 169 1.65 -16.33 15.41
CA ARG A 169 2.08 -17.71 15.66
C ARG A 169 1.51 -18.26 16.97
N ARG A 170 1.65 -17.53 18.09
CA ARG A 170 1.06 -17.96 19.38
C ARG A 170 -0.46 -18.10 19.34
N MET A 171 -1.14 -17.32 18.48
CA MET A 171 -2.58 -17.42 18.29
C MET A 171 -2.96 -18.65 17.46
N GLY A 172 -2.04 -19.23 16.70
CA GLY A 172 -2.27 -20.44 15.91
C GLY A 172 -2.64 -20.17 14.45
N VAL A 173 -2.36 -18.96 13.95
CA VAL A 173 -2.76 -18.49 12.61
C VAL A 173 -1.98 -19.22 11.52
N GLU A 174 -0.69 -19.44 11.74
CA GLU A 174 0.21 -20.12 10.82
C GLU A 174 -0.21 -21.59 10.59
N GLU A 175 -0.51 -22.32 11.67
CA GLU A 175 -0.95 -23.71 11.59
C GLU A 175 -2.32 -23.84 10.92
N GLU A 176 -3.17 -22.80 11.00
CA GLU A 176 -4.43 -22.77 10.27
C GLU A 176 -4.21 -22.47 8.79
N LEU A 177 -3.33 -21.53 8.43
CA LEU A 177 -2.95 -21.26 7.04
C LEU A 177 -2.40 -22.51 6.34
N LEU A 178 -1.48 -23.22 6.99
CA LEU A 178 -0.95 -24.49 6.50
C LEU A 178 -2.05 -25.54 6.32
N ARG A 179 -2.98 -25.64 7.27
CA ARG A 179 -4.15 -26.54 7.16
C ARG A 179 -5.07 -26.21 5.99
N GLN A 180 -5.19 -24.93 5.63
CA GLN A 180 -5.92 -24.47 4.45
C GLN A 180 -5.10 -24.58 3.14
N GLY A 181 -3.89 -25.13 3.21
CA GLY A 181 -3.02 -25.42 2.08
C GLY A 181 -2.14 -24.26 1.62
N ALA A 182 -1.98 -23.22 2.44
CA ALA A 182 -1.08 -22.12 2.14
C ALA A 182 0.37 -22.62 2.03
N ARG A 183 1.09 -22.09 1.04
CA ARG A 183 2.49 -22.40 0.75
C ARG A 183 3.36 -21.18 0.97
N GLU A 184 4.64 -21.40 1.17
CA GLU A 184 5.62 -20.33 1.20
C GLU A 184 5.49 -19.44 -0.04
N GLY A 185 5.36 -18.13 0.19
CA GLY A 185 5.12 -17.12 -0.85
C GLY A 185 3.65 -16.84 -1.18
N ASP A 186 2.68 -17.58 -0.61
CA ASP A 186 1.26 -17.29 -0.81
C ASP A 186 0.86 -16.00 -0.07
N THR A 187 -0.02 -15.21 -0.66
CA THR A 187 -0.46 -13.95 -0.05
C THR A 187 -1.44 -14.19 1.10
N VAL A 188 -1.20 -13.53 2.23
CA VAL A 188 -2.08 -13.52 3.41
C VAL A 188 -2.54 -12.10 3.71
N VAL A 189 -3.83 -11.96 4.02
CA VAL A 189 -4.49 -10.68 4.31
C VAL A 189 -5.10 -10.72 5.71
N ILE A 190 -4.72 -9.78 6.58
CA ILE A 190 -5.34 -9.54 7.90
C ILE A 190 -5.80 -8.09 7.93
N GLY A 191 -7.12 -7.84 7.94
CA GLY A 191 -7.66 -6.49 7.83
C GLY A 191 -7.21 -5.82 6.53
N ASP A 192 -6.47 -4.71 6.65
CA ASP A 192 -5.85 -3.94 5.58
C ASP A 192 -4.37 -4.30 5.31
N TYR A 193 -3.79 -5.18 6.12
CA TYR A 193 -2.40 -5.60 5.99
C TYR A 193 -2.27 -6.84 5.09
N VAL A 194 -1.27 -6.81 4.21
CA VAL A 194 -0.99 -7.84 3.22
C VAL A 194 0.49 -8.24 3.33
N PHE A 195 0.76 -9.54 3.40
CA PHE A 195 2.12 -10.07 3.49
C PHE A 195 2.23 -11.43 2.79
N ASP A 196 3.46 -11.81 2.45
CA ASP A 196 3.77 -13.13 1.93
C ASP A 196 3.89 -14.12 3.10
N PHE A 197 3.27 -15.29 2.95
CA PHE A 197 3.37 -16.36 3.94
C PHE A 197 4.77 -16.94 3.91
N LEU A 198 5.48 -16.83 5.04
CA LEU A 198 6.80 -17.40 5.23
C LEU A 198 6.72 -18.34 6.44
N PRO A 199 6.40 -19.63 6.25
CA PRO A 199 6.35 -20.57 7.36
C PRO A 199 7.74 -20.75 7.96
N GLU A 200 7.86 -20.67 9.29
CA GLU A 200 9.10 -21.04 9.96
C GLU A 200 9.15 -22.57 10.03
N SER A 201 10.20 -23.18 9.45
CA SER A 201 10.45 -24.62 9.58
C SER A 201 10.96 -25.01 10.97
#